data_AF-A0A932R2S6-F1
#
_entry.id   AF-A0A932R2S6-F1
#
_cell.length_a   1.000
_cell.length_b   1.000
_cell.length_c   1.000
_cell.angle_alpha   90.00
_cell.angle_beta   90.00
_cell.angle_gamma   90.00
#
_symmetry.space_group_name_H-M   'P 1'
#
loop_
_entity.id
_entity.type
_entity.pdbx_description
1 polymer ?
#
loop_
_entity_poly.entity_id
_entity_poly.type
_entity_poly.pdbx_seq_one_letter_code
_entity_poly.pdbx_strand_id
1 'polypeptide(L)'
;MYMKESFPQLESKNPTPEQKWAESESMFSKIYGTGVKKYLEGLPSLTSAFHKSDLGVRCIDEGTPSGIHMAGSGIILSTAEKIDELRRVEEELKRAGVDGVYSHEGCGAAALYAETVAHDPNNAHKYAVEWAQKLAKELGVDYKGHIDKLARPKDFHNARIAYYDATGEFDPFKIKEIPDGFIISRHFLDPMYSKEELGIALSIAMGHHGFGDKFSKDKPFIIAPIQMITNEKRPDLELQALEAEARAIAAPFGDRVIVEGFRIKK
;
A
#
# COMPACT_ATOMS: atom_id res chain seq x y z
N MET A 1 -23.09 -52.30 -7.23
CA MET A 1 -21.75 -51.81 -7.60
C MET A 1 -21.94 -50.47 -8.28
N TYR A 2 -21.99 -49.38 -7.50
CA TYR A 2 -22.16 -48.02 -8.03
C TYR A 2 -20.77 -47.43 -8.22
N MET A 3 -20.40 -47.18 -9.48
CA MET A 3 -19.20 -46.42 -9.81
C MET A 3 -19.42 -44.97 -9.37
N LYS A 4 -18.60 -44.50 -8.42
CA LYS A 4 -18.45 -43.08 -8.14
C LYS A 4 -17.69 -42.47 -9.31
N GLU A 5 -18.39 -41.71 -10.15
CA GLU A 5 -17.75 -40.79 -11.07
C GLU A 5 -17.07 -39.69 -10.24
N SER A 6 -15.75 -39.72 -10.22
CA SER A 6 -14.92 -38.65 -9.70
C SER A 6 -14.96 -37.49 -10.68
N PHE A 7 -15.73 -36.45 -10.35
CA PHE A 7 -15.64 -35.17 -11.04
C PHE A 7 -14.23 -34.59 -10.85
N PRO A 8 -13.53 -34.19 -11.91
CA PRO A 8 -12.27 -33.47 -11.76
C PRO A 8 -12.56 -32.17 -11.02
N GLN A 9 -11.93 -31.99 -9.87
CA GLN A 9 -11.90 -30.70 -9.19
C GLN A 9 -11.25 -29.70 -10.15
N LEU A 10 -12.04 -28.76 -10.65
CA LEU A 10 -11.51 -27.57 -11.30
C LEU A 10 -10.73 -26.80 -10.23
N GLU A 11 -9.42 -27.04 -10.14
CA GLU A 11 -8.52 -26.16 -9.43
C GLU A 11 -8.73 -24.76 -9.99
N SER A 12 -9.25 -23.84 -9.18
CA SER A 12 -9.37 -22.44 -9.56
C SER A 12 -7.95 -21.93 -9.76
N LYS A 13 -7.50 -21.87 -11.02
CA LYS A 13 -6.17 -21.34 -11.35
C LYS A 13 -6.08 -19.90 -10.84
N ASN A 14 -5.03 -19.59 -10.07
CA ASN A 14 -4.70 -18.22 -9.72
C ASN A 14 -4.61 -17.40 -11.03
N PRO A 15 -5.22 -16.21 -11.08
CA PRO A 15 -5.19 -15.39 -12.28
C PRO A 15 -3.75 -14.99 -12.61
N THR A 16 -3.42 -14.91 -13.90
CA THR A 16 -2.08 -14.47 -14.35
C THR A 16 -1.97 -12.93 -14.35
N PRO A 17 -0.74 -12.37 -14.42
CA PRO A 17 -0.55 -10.94 -14.61
C PRO A 17 -1.28 -10.39 -15.85
N GLU A 18 -1.34 -11.12 -16.95
CA GLU A 18 -2.07 -10.73 -18.16
C GLU A 18 -3.56 -10.58 -17.90
N GLN A 19 -4.15 -11.52 -17.14
CA GLN A 19 -5.57 -11.50 -16.80
C GLN A 19 -5.88 -10.31 -15.89
N LYS A 20 -5.10 -10.07 -14.84
CA LYS A 20 -5.33 -8.91 -13.95
C LYS A 20 -5.09 -7.56 -14.63
N TRP A 21 -4.11 -7.49 -15.52
CA TRP A 21 -3.92 -6.29 -16.34
C TRP A 21 -5.16 -6.00 -17.19
N ALA A 22 -5.67 -7.02 -17.89
CA ALA A 22 -6.85 -6.89 -18.74
C ALA A 22 -8.12 -6.55 -17.95
N GLU A 23 -8.32 -7.16 -16.77
CA GLU A 23 -9.47 -6.89 -15.88
C GLU A 23 -9.53 -5.41 -15.45
N SER A 24 -8.39 -4.79 -15.16
CA SER A 24 -8.32 -3.39 -14.72
C SER A 24 -8.31 -2.37 -15.88
N GLU A 25 -8.15 -2.81 -17.12
CA GLU A 25 -7.84 -1.95 -18.25
C GLU A 25 -8.95 -0.93 -18.55
N SER A 26 -10.23 -1.31 -18.42
CA SER A 26 -11.34 -0.37 -18.65
C SER A 26 -11.34 0.78 -17.64
N MET A 27 -10.99 0.50 -16.39
CA MET A 27 -10.91 1.50 -15.33
C MET A 27 -9.72 2.43 -15.60
N PHE A 28 -8.53 1.86 -15.83
CA PHE A 28 -7.32 2.65 -16.07
C PHE A 28 -7.37 3.45 -17.37
N SER A 29 -8.02 2.95 -18.42
CA SER A 29 -8.25 3.73 -19.65
C SER A 29 -9.05 5.01 -19.38
N LYS A 30 -10.03 4.96 -18.47
CA LYS A 30 -10.77 6.15 -18.04
C LYS A 30 -9.87 7.09 -17.24
N ILE A 31 -9.12 6.55 -16.28
CA ILE A 31 -8.18 7.32 -15.46
C ILE A 31 -7.15 8.03 -16.34
N TYR A 32 -6.49 7.33 -17.27
CA TYR A 32 -5.52 7.94 -18.18
C TYR A 32 -6.15 8.98 -19.11
N GLY A 33 -7.40 8.77 -19.54
CA GLY A 33 -8.11 9.71 -20.42
C GLY A 33 -8.63 10.96 -19.72
N THR A 34 -8.93 10.91 -18.41
CA THR A 34 -9.50 12.05 -17.67
C THR A 34 -8.54 12.68 -16.66
N GLY A 35 -7.48 11.97 -16.27
CA GLY A 35 -6.68 12.24 -15.09
C GLY A 35 -7.30 11.68 -13.81
N VAL A 36 -6.46 11.35 -12.82
CA VAL A 36 -6.83 10.78 -11.51
C VAL A 36 -7.84 11.68 -10.80
N LYS A 37 -7.53 12.98 -10.71
CA LYS A 37 -8.38 13.96 -10.02
C LYS A 37 -9.81 13.95 -10.57
N LYS A 38 -9.96 14.14 -11.89
CA LYS A 38 -11.28 14.24 -12.53
C LYS A 38 -12.03 12.91 -12.48
N TYR A 39 -11.31 11.79 -12.57
CA TYR A 39 -11.90 10.46 -12.43
C TYR A 39 -12.51 10.29 -11.03
N LEU A 40 -11.73 10.54 -9.98
CA LEU A 40 -12.16 10.37 -8.59
C LEU A 40 -13.26 11.38 -8.20
N GLU A 41 -13.12 12.65 -8.56
CA GLU A 41 -14.13 13.69 -8.31
C GLU A 41 -15.47 13.38 -9.00
N GLY A 42 -15.47 12.57 -10.06
CA GLY A 42 -16.67 12.11 -10.75
C GLY A 42 -17.43 10.98 -10.03
N LEU A 43 -16.87 10.39 -8.98
CA LEU A 43 -17.50 9.28 -8.25
C LEU A 43 -18.55 9.81 -7.26
N PRO A 44 -19.82 9.34 -7.32
CA PRO A 44 -20.93 9.84 -6.50
C PRO A 44 -20.75 9.75 -4.98
N SER A 45 -19.77 9.00 -4.50
CA SER A 45 -19.54 8.77 -3.06
C SER A 45 -18.06 8.84 -2.67
N LEU A 46 -17.25 9.61 -3.39
CA LEU A 46 -15.79 9.73 -3.13
C LEU A 46 -15.47 9.98 -1.64
N THR A 47 -16.27 10.81 -0.96
CA THR A 47 -16.06 11.12 0.46
C THR A 47 -16.11 9.89 1.37
N SER A 48 -16.84 8.83 0.99
CA SER A 48 -16.88 7.57 1.74
C SER A 48 -15.53 6.85 1.78
N ALA A 49 -14.64 7.11 0.80
CA ALA A 49 -13.27 6.60 0.81
C ALA A 49 -12.35 7.37 1.78
N PHE A 50 -12.83 8.41 2.48
CA PHE A 50 -12.08 9.14 3.50
C PHE A 50 -12.60 8.82 4.91
N HIS A 51 -12.98 7.55 5.10
CA HIS A 51 -13.43 6.99 6.36
C HIS A 51 -12.89 5.56 6.51
N LYS A 52 -11.87 5.40 7.36
CA LYS A 52 -11.32 4.08 7.66
C LYS A 52 -12.30 3.25 8.51
N SER A 53 -12.24 1.94 8.33
CA SER A 53 -13.00 0.97 9.13
C SER A 53 -12.36 0.72 10.49
N ASP A 54 -11.04 0.90 10.58
CA ASP A 54 -10.21 0.70 11.76
C ASP A 54 -8.95 1.58 11.64
N LEU A 55 -8.14 1.62 12.70
CA LEU A 55 -6.82 2.28 12.71
C LEU A 55 -5.69 1.28 12.93
N GLY A 56 -5.86 0.06 12.42
CA GLY A 56 -4.87 -1.01 12.57
C GLY A 56 -3.66 -0.81 11.68
N VAL A 57 -2.46 -0.97 12.25
CA VAL A 57 -1.19 -0.88 11.52
C VAL A 57 -0.99 -2.13 10.66
N ARG A 58 -0.72 -1.95 9.37
CA ARG A 58 -0.52 -3.03 8.40
C ARG A 58 0.44 -2.65 7.28
N CYS A 59 0.70 -3.59 6.37
CA CYS A 59 1.60 -3.39 5.23
C CYS A 59 1.05 -2.40 4.20
N ILE A 60 1.93 -1.77 3.40
CA ILE A 60 1.52 -0.97 2.22
C ILE A 60 0.90 -1.82 1.09
N ASP A 61 0.97 -3.15 1.20
CA ASP A 61 0.46 -4.12 0.25
C ASP A 61 -0.99 -3.81 -0.17
N GLU A 62 -1.24 -3.75 -1.48
CA GLU A 62 -2.52 -3.39 -2.08
C GLU A 62 -3.65 -4.39 -1.80
N GLY A 63 -3.32 -5.55 -1.22
CA GLY A 63 -4.30 -6.52 -0.78
C GLY A 63 -4.70 -6.37 0.69
N THR A 64 -4.15 -5.39 1.42
CA THR A 64 -4.51 -5.11 2.82
C THR A 64 -5.54 -3.98 2.87
N PRO A 65 -6.73 -4.21 3.45
CA PRO A 65 -7.78 -3.19 3.48
C PRO A 65 -7.63 -2.25 4.68
N SER A 66 -8.01 -0.97 4.58
CA SER A 66 -8.13 -0.03 5.72
C SER A 66 -6.88 0.17 6.62
N GLY A 67 -6.97 1.04 7.62
CA GLY A 67 -5.93 1.18 8.65
C GLY A 67 -4.75 2.09 8.28
N ILE A 68 -3.63 1.97 9.00
CA ILE A 68 -2.40 2.75 8.79
C ILE A 68 -1.35 1.85 8.13
N HIS A 69 -0.82 2.27 6.99
CA HIS A 69 -0.01 1.43 6.12
C HIS A 69 1.48 1.84 6.11
N MET A 70 2.33 0.85 6.41
CA MET A 70 3.80 0.90 6.42
C MET A 70 4.37 -0.45 6.00
N ALA A 71 5.42 -0.54 5.18
CA ALA A 71 5.96 -1.79 4.68
C ALA A 71 6.29 -2.77 5.83
N GLY A 72 5.67 -3.94 5.78
CA GLY A 72 5.79 -4.97 6.83
C GLY A 72 5.40 -4.49 8.22
N SER A 73 4.44 -3.57 8.31
CA SER A 73 4.06 -2.92 9.57
C SER A 73 5.25 -2.26 10.27
N GLY A 74 6.18 -1.69 9.48
CA GLY A 74 7.37 -0.99 9.98
C GLY A 74 8.57 -1.87 10.31
N ILE A 75 8.59 -3.15 9.92
CA ILE A 75 9.72 -4.04 10.25
C ILE A 75 11.06 -3.52 9.72
N ILE A 76 11.04 -2.78 8.62
CA ILE A 76 12.24 -2.19 8.01
C ILE A 76 12.86 -1.10 8.90
N LEU A 77 12.05 -0.44 9.74
CA LEU A 77 12.51 0.56 10.71
C LEU A 77 13.21 -0.05 11.94
N SER A 78 13.18 -1.37 12.09
CA SER A 78 13.72 -2.04 13.27
C SER A 78 15.24 -2.15 13.31
N THR A 79 15.94 -1.66 12.28
CA THR A 79 17.40 -1.65 12.23
C THR A 79 17.98 -0.64 13.21
N ALA A 80 19.23 -0.88 13.65
CA ALA A 80 19.92 0.01 14.59
C ALA A 80 20.03 1.46 14.07
N GLU A 81 20.14 1.62 12.74
CA GLU A 81 20.26 2.92 12.08
C GLU A 81 18.95 3.72 12.06
N LYS A 82 17.80 3.05 12.19
CA LYS A 82 16.46 3.65 12.07
C LYS A 82 15.67 3.63 13.38
N ILE A 83 16.32 3.30 14.50
CA ILE A 83 15.63 3.13 15.78
C ILE A 83 14.96 4.41 16.29
N ASP A 84 15.55 5.58 16.05
CA ASP A 84 14.96 6.86 16.47
C ASP A 84 13.78 7.26 15.57
N GLU A 85 13.80 6.85 14.31
CA GLU A 85 12.68 7.01 13.38
C GLU A 85 11.53 6.10 13.77
N LEU A 86 11.80 4.84 14.09
CA LEU A 86 10.80 3.92 14.65
C LEU A 86 10.11 4.52 15.88
N ARG A 87 10.88 5.06 16.84
CA ARG A 87 10.30 5.68 18.05
C ARG A 87 9.38 6.84 17.73
N ARG A 88 9.74 7.70 16.76
CA ARG A 88 8.87 8.81 16.33
C ARG A 88 7.59 8.30 15.70
N VAL A 89 7.69 7.30 14.83
CA VAL A 89 6.52 6.66 14.22
C VAL A 89 5.64 6.02 15.29
N GLU A 90 6.21 5.32 16.27
CA GLU A 90 5.45 4.76 17.39
C GLU A 90 4.70 5.83 18.20
N GLU A 91 5.31 7.00 18.44
CA GLU A 91 4.64 8.12 19.09
C GLU A 91 3.48 8.67 18.26
N GLU A 92 3.66 8.83 16.95
CA GLU A 92 2.60 9.30 16.04
C GLU A 92 1.47 8.26 15.92
N LEU A 93 1.79 6.97 15.87
CA LEU A 93 0.78 5.89 15.90
C LEU A 93 -0.01 5.90 17.22
N LYS A 94 0.65 6.10 18.36
CA LYS A 94 -0.02 6.27 19.66
C LYS A 94 -0.96 7.49 19.66
N ARG A 95 -0.51 8.63 19.11
CA ARG A 95 -1.34 9.85 18.99
C ARG A 95 -2.51 9.67 18.04
N ALA A 96 -2.32 8.92 16.96
CA ALA A 96 -3.36 8.57 16.01
C ALA A 96 -4.45 7.69 16.62
N GLY A 97 -4.18 7.04 17.77
CA GLY A 97 -5.13 6.15 18.42
C GLY A 97 -5.28 4.82 17.69
N VAL A 98 -4.17 4.27 17.18
CA VAL A 98 -4.14 2.94 16.58
C VAL A 98 -4.81 1.91 17.49
N ASP A 99 -5.58 1.01 16.89
CA ASP A 99 -6.40 0.03 17.62
C ASP A 99 -5.85 -1.41 17.56
N GLY A 100 -4.76 -1.62 16.81
CA GLY A 100 -4.10 -2.90 16.70
C GLY A 100 -2.99 -2.95 15.65
N VAL A 101 -2.31 -4.09 15.57
CA VAL A 101 -1.28 -4.37 14.56
C VAL A 101 -1.56 -5.70 13.88
N TYR A 102 -1.37 -5.74 12.57
CA TYR A 102 -1.51 -6.93 11.73
C TYR A 102 -0.17 -7.33 11.11
N SER A 103 -0.04 -8.61 10.80
CA SER A 103 0.95 -9.16 9.87
C SER A 103 0.19 -9.79 8.69
N HIS A 104 0.87 -10.11 7.58
CA HIS A 104 0.23 -10.82 6.48
C HIS A 104 1.15 -11.82 5.81
N GLU A 105 0.56 -12.76 5.09
CA GLU A 105 1.27 -13.81 4.37
C GLU A 105 2.06 -13.23 3.20
N GLY A 106 3.26 -13.76 2.95
CA GLY A 106 4.10 -13.36 1.82
C GLY A 106 4.63 -11.93 1.90
N CYS A 107 4.86 -11.40 3.11
CA CYS A 107 5.33 -10.03 3.28
C CYS A 107 6.77 -9.82 2.77
N GLY A 108 6.91 -9.09 1.65
CA GLY A 108 8.22 -8.78 1.05
C GLY A 108 9.15 -7.97 1.97
N ALA A 109 8.60 -7.07 2.78
CA ALA A 109 9.38 -6.31 3.77
C ALA A 109 9.99 -7.21 4.85
N ALA A 110 9.24 -8.23 5.29
CA ALA A 110 9.75 -9.21 6.25
C ALA A 110 10.78 -10.15 5.60
N ALA A 111 10.63 -10.49 4.31
CA ALA A 111 11.64 -11.23 3.57
C ALA A 111 12.95 -10.44 3.45
N LEU A 112 12.87 -9.15 3.12
CA LEU A 112 14.04 -8.26 3.09
C LEU A 112 14.71 -8.17 4.46
N TYR A 113 13.95 -8.00 5.53
CA TYR A 113 14.48 -8.02 6.90
C TYR A 113 15.16 -9.35 7.22
N ALA A 114 14.54 -10.47 6.88
CA ALA A 114 15.06 -11.81 7.10
C ALA A 114 16.41 -12.01 6.40
N GLU A 115 16.56 -11.53 5.17
CA GLU A 115 17.79 -11.62 4.40
C GLU A 115 18.90 -10.69 4.93
N THR A 116 18.55 -9.43 5.18
CA THR A 116 19.55 -8.36 5.38
C THR A 116 19.94 -8.16 6.84
N VAL A 117 19.03 -8.42 7.78
CA VAL A 117 19.23 -8.17 9.21
C VAL A 117 19.39 -9.48 9.97
N ALA A 118 18.50 -10.44 9.74
CA ALA A 118 18.52 -11.71 10.45
C ALA A 118 19.43 -12.77 9.81
N HIS A 119 19.80 -12.57 8.53
CA HIS A 119 20.54 -13.52 7.71
C HIS A 119 19.91 -14.92 7.67
N ASP A 120 18.57 -14.97 7.65
CA ASP A 120 17.74 -16.18 7.67
C ASP A 120 16.50 -16.02 6.75
N PRO A 121 16.68 -16.01 5.42
CA PRO A 121 15.63 -15.68 4.45
C PRO A 121 14.42 -16.63 4.47
N ASN A 122 14.56 -17.84 5.02
CA ASN A 122 13.49 -18.84 5.05
C ASN A 122 12.46 -18.57 6.16
N ASN A 123 12.73 -17.64 7.07
CA ASN A 123 11.88 -17.35 8.22
C ASN A 123 11.12 -16.01 8.13
N ALA A 124 10.99 -15.44 6.92
CA ALA A 124 10.27 -14.19 6.67
C ALA A 124 8.87 -14.13 7.33
N HIS A 125 8.08 -15.19 7.18
CA HIS A 125 6.74 -15.28 7.79
C HIS A 125 6.81 -15.18 9.32
N LYS A 126 7.73 -15.91 9.94
CA LYS A 126 7.95 -15.88 11.39
C LYS A 126 8.33 -14.45 11.85
N TYR A 127 9.26 -13.80 11.15
CA TYR A 127 9.66 -12.44 11.50
C TYR A 127 8.54 -11.42 11.33
N ALA A 128 7.68 -11.57 10.32
CA ALA A 128 6.50 -10.70 10.16
C ALA A 128 5.56 -10.78 11.37
N VAL A 129 5.29 -12.01 11.86
CA VAL A 129 4.42 -12.24 13.02
C VAL A 129 5.07 -11.74 14.31
N GLU A 130 6.33 -12.10 14.56
CA GLU A 130 7.07 -11.69 15.76
C GLU A 130 7.20 -10.16 15.83
N TRP A 131 7.47 -9.52 14.69
CA TRP A 131 7.52 -8.06 14.61
C TRP A 131 6.17 -7.42 14.93
N ALA A 132 5.09 -7.88 14.30
CA ALA A 132 3.75 -7.32 14.55
C ALA A 132 3.33 -7.48 16.02
N GLN A 133 3.65 -8.61 16.66
CA GLN A 133 3.42 -8.83 18.07
C GLN A 133 4.25 -7.91 18.96
N LYS A 134 5.54 -7.73 18.62
CA LYS A 134 6.42 -6.79 19.32
C LYS A 134 5.88 -5.36 19.23
N LEU A 135 5.58 -4.90 18.02
CA LEU A 135 5.06 -3.55 17.79
C LEU A 135 3.73 -3.32 18.54
N ALA A 136 2.81 -4.28 18.50
CA ALA A 136 1.56 -4.21 19.26
C ALA A 136 1.81 -3.98 20.76
N LYS A 137 2.76 -4.73 21.33
CA LYS A 137 3.16 -4.58 22.73
C LYS A 137 3.76 -3.21 23.03
N GLU A 138 4.65 -2.69 22.18
CA GLU A 138 5.27 -1.35 22.36
C GLU A 138 4.25 -0.21 22.23
N LEU A 139 3.23 -0.40 21.40
CA LEU A 139 2.12 0.53 21.22
C LEU A 139 1.05 0.42 22.33
N GLY A 140 1.05 -0.68 23.09
CA GLY A 140 0.04 -0.94 24.12
C GLY A 140 -1.33 -1.33 23.54
N VAL A 141 -1.33 -1.98 22.38
CA VAL A 141 -2.53 -2.41 21.64
C VAL A 141 -2.47 -3.91 21.33
N ASP A 142 -3.56 -4.48 20.82
CA ASP A 142 -3.60 -5.90 20.48
C ASP A 142 -2.87 -6.19 19.17
N TYR A 143 -2.21 -7.35 19.12
CA TYR A 143 -1.94 -8.01 17.85
C TYR A 143 -3.25 -8.61 17.34
N LYS A 144 -3.78 -8.07 16.24
CA LYS A 144 -5.11 -8.43 15.71
C LYS A 144 -5.09 -9.64 14.80
N GLY A 145 -3.91 -10.12 14.41
CA GLY A 145 -3.73 -11.41 13.75
C GLY A 145 -2.89 -11.36 12.48
N HIS A 146 -2.86 -12.51 11.81
CA HIS A 146 -2.16 -12.73 10.55
C HIS A 146 -3.18 -12.79 9.41
N ILE A 147 -2.99 -11.98 8.37
CA ILE A 147 -3.84 -11.95 7.18
C ILE A 147 -3.35 -13.03 6.21
N ASP A 148 -3.99 -14.20 6.25
CA ASP A 148 -3.65 -15.33 5.38
C ASP A 148 -4.06 -15.12 3.91
N LYS A 149 -5.10 -14.30 3.68
CA LYS A 149 -5.69 -14.09 2.35
C LYS A 149 -5.82 -12.59 2.07
N LEU A 150 -4.89 -12.11 1.24
CA LEU A 150 -4.90 -10.74 0.73
C LEU A 150 -5.97 -10.57 -0.36
N ALA A 151 -6.44 -9.33 -0.53
CA ALA A 151 -7.38 -8.94 -1.59
C ALA A 151 -6.72 -8.82 -2.98
N ARG A 152 -5.69 -9.63 -3.25
CA ARG A 152 -4.95 -9.70 -4.52
C ARG A 152 -4.51 -11.14 -4.80
N PRO A 153 -4.05 -11.46 -6.02
CA PRO A 153 -3.45 -12.77 -6.30
C PRO A 153 -2.26 -13.07 -5.37
N LYS A 154 -2.10 -14.33 -4.96
CA LYS A 154 -1.05 -14.73 -4.02
C LYS A 154 0.36 -14.50 -4.58
N ASP A 155 0.53 -14.78 -5.87
CA ASP A 155 1.86 -14.93 -6.48
C ASP A 155 2.46 -13.63 -7.03
N PHE A 156 1.68 -12.55 -7.12
CA PHE A 156 2.15 -11.25 -7.62
C PHE A 156 1.30 -10.08 -7.12
N HIS A 157 1.87 -8.88 -7.26
CA HIS A 157 1.23 -7.61 -6.99
C HIS A 157 0.57 -7.05 -8.26
N ASN A 158 -0.71 -6.72 -8.18
CA ASN A 158 -1.52 -6.22 -9.29
C ASN A 158 -1.86 -4.73 -9.17
N ALA A 159 -1.19 -3.99 -8.29
CA ALA A 159 -1.31 -2.54 -8.21
C ALA A 159 -0.79 -1.82 -9.47
N ARG A 160 -1.55 -0.81 -9.91
CA ARG A 160 -1.16 0.14 -10.99
C ARG A 160 -1.10 1.59 -10.49
N ILE A 161 -1.37 1.77 -9.19
CA ILE A 161 -1.40 3.05 -8.51
C ILE A 161 -0.82 2.89 -7.10
N ALA A 162 -0.14 3.93 -6.62
CA ALA A 162 0.22 4.11 -5.22
C ALA A 162 -0.44 5.40 -4.70
N TYR A 163 -1.13 5.29 -3.58
CA TYR A 163 -1.75 6.39 -2.87
C TYR A 163 -0.80 6.93 -1.82
N TYR A 164 -0.39 8.19 -1.98
CA TYR A 164 0.47 8.89 -1.04
C TYR A 164 -0.41 9.76 -0.16
N ASP A 165 -0.94 9.14 0.91
CA ASP A 165 -2.08 9.65 1.67
C ASP A 165 -1.63 10.59 2.81
N ALA A 166 -1.82 11.89 2.60
CA ALA A 166 -1.64 12.90 3.64
C ALA A 166 -2.94 13.22 4.41
N THR A 167 -4.06 12.58 4.07
CA THR A 167 -5.33 12.74 4.78
C THR A 167 -5.37 11.94 6.07
N GLY A 168 -4.67 10.79 6.10
CA GLY A 168 -4.69 9.86 7.22
C GLY A 168 -5.95 8.99 7.27
N GLU A 169 -6.86 9.15 6.32
CA GLU A 169 -8.21 8.58 6.34
C GLU A 169 -8.59 7.87 5.04
N PHE A 170 -7.74 7.91 4.02
CA PHE A 170 -8.05 7.33 2.73
C PHE A 170 -8.09 5.79 2.79
N ASP A 171 -9.16 5.21 2.27
CA ASP A 171 -9.42 3.78 2.18
C ASP A 171 -10.09 3.45 0.83
N PRO A 172 -9.31 3.04 -0.19
CA PRO A 172 -9.83 2.78 -1.54
C PRO A 172 -10.82 1.60 -1.56
N PHE A 173 -10.77 0.69 -0.57
CA PHE A 173 -11.65 -0.48 -0.50
C PHE A 173 -13.12 -0.16 -0.22
N LYS A 174 -13.41 1.07 0.18
CA LYS A 174 -14.79 1.55 0.40
C LYS A 174 -15.57 1.73 -0.90
N ILE A 175 -14.88 1.90 -2.03
CA ILE A 175 -15.50 2.22 -3.32
C ILE A 175 -14.87 1.33 -4.39
N LYS A 176 -15.65 0.43 -4.97
CA LYS A 176 -15.19 -0.54 -5.98
C LYS A 176 -14.61 0.13 -7.24
N GLU A 177 -15.06 1.33 -7.55
CA GLU A 177 -14.60 2.12 -8.68
C GLU A 177 -13.24 2.79 -8.44
N ILE A 178 -12.75 2.82 -7.20
CA ILE A 178 -11.38 3.24 -6.91
C ILE A 178 -10.48 2.02 -7.09
N PRO A 179 -9.40 2.11 -7.88
CA PRO A 179 -8.49 0.98 -8.05
C PRO A 179 -7.80 0.62 -6.74
N ASP A 180 -7.66 -0.68 -6.49
CA ASP A 180 -6.74 -1.15 -5.46
C ASP A 180 -5.31 -0.69 -5.79
N GLY A 181 -4.54 -0.36 -4.77
CA GLY A 181 -3.19 0.15 -4.93
C GLY A 181 -2.41 0.14 -3.63
N PHE A 182 -1.11 0.38 -3.72
CA PHE A 182 -0.29 0.55 -2.52
C PHE A 182 -0.76 1.78 -1.77
N ILE A 183 -0.86 1.72 -0.44
CA ILE A 183 -1.23 2.87 0.38
C ILE A 183 -0.04 3.22 1.27
N ILE A 184 0.45 4.45 1.18
CA ILE A 184 1.51 4.97 2.05
C ILE A 184 0.86 6.04 2.93
N SER A 185 0.81 5.79 4.24
CA SER A 185 0.12 6.67 5.19
C SER A 185 0.98 7.88 5.58
N ARG A 186 1.34 8.70 4.59
CA ARG A 186 2.21 9.88 4.71
C ARG A 186 1.81 10.85 5.82
N HIS A 187 0.53 10.91 6.18
CA HIS A 187 0.03 11.71 7.30
C HIS A 187 0.76 11.42 8.63
N PHE A 188 1.10 10.15 8.88
CA PHE A 188 1.70 9.67 10.14
C PHE A 188 3.21 9.41 10.04
N LEU A 189 3.79 9.58 8.86
CA LEU A 189 5.16 9.23 8.54
C LEU A 189 5.93 10.46 8.11
N ASP A 190 7.22 10.53 8.42
CA ASP A 190 8.05 11.65 7.98
C ASP A 190 8.36 11.56 6.46
N PRO A 191 8.78 12.68 5.83
CA PRO A 191 9.07 12.71 4.40
C PRO A 191 10.13 11.72 3.95
N MET A 192 11.16 11.46 4.77
CA MET A 192 12.27 10.60 4.37
C MET A 192 11.81 9.16 4.28
N TYR A 193 11.15 8.67 5.34
CA TYR A 193 10.62 7.31 5.36
C TYR A 193 9.59 7.07 4.26
N SER A 194 8.67 8.02 4.10
CA SER A 194 7.57 7.88 3.16
C SER A 194 8.04 7.80 1.70
N LYS A 195 9.17 8.44 1.39
CA LYS A 195 9.84 8.29 0.09
C LYS A 195 10.45 6.91 -0.09
N GLU A 196 10.99 6.30 0.97
CA GLU A 196 11.49 4.93 0.90
C GLU A 196 10.33 3.94 0.67
N GLU A 197 9.23 4.11 1.39
CA GLU A 197 7.98 3.34 1.20
C GLU A 197 7.45 3.44 -0.23
N LEU A 198 7.44 4.66 -0.78
CA LEU A 198 7.07 4.89 -2.17
C LEU A 198 8.07 4.24 -3.14
N GLY A 199 9.37 4.26 -2.83
CA GLY A 199 10.39 3.56 -3.58
C GLY A 199 10.19 2.04 -3.58
N ILE A 200 9.78 1.46 -2.45
CA ILE A 200 9.42 0.04 -2.34
C ILE A 200 8.21 -0.26 -3.24
N ALA A 201 7.15 0.54 -3.17
CA ALA A 201 5.97 0.38 -4.02
C ALA A 201 6.32 0.40 -5.52
N LEU A 202 7.17 1.34 -5.96
CA LEU A 202 7.64 1.41 -7.34
C LEU A 202 8.52 0.21 -7.72
N SER A 203 9.43 -0.21 -6.85
CA SER A 203 10.29 -1.38 -7.06
C SER A 203 9.46 -2.65 -7.26
N ILE A 204 8.41 -2.84 -6.46
CA ILE A 204 7.47 -3.95 -6.60
C ILE A 204 6.73 -3.85 -7.94
N ALA A 205 6.09 -2.70 -8.21
CA ALA A 205 5.28 -2.51 -9.41
C ALA A 205 6.09 -2.70 -10.70
N MET A 206 7.30 -2.14 -10.75
CA MET A 206 8.21 -2.16 -11.91
C MET A 206 9.07 -3.43 -11.98
N GLY A 207 9.11 -4.22 -10.91
CA GLY A 207 9.89 -5.44 -10.82
C GLY A 207 9.14 -6.68 -11.30
N HIS A 208 9.76 -7.83 -11.02
CA HIS A 208 9.25 -9.16 -11.39
C HIS A 208 8.06 -9.63 -10.55
N HIS A 209 7.81 -8.97 -9.41
CA HIS A 209 6.64 -9.23 -8.56
C HIS A 209 5.42 -8.40 -8.96
N GLY A 210 5.56 -7.43 -9.88
CA GLY A 210 4.47 -6.58 -10.35
C GLY A 210 4.19 -6.77 -11.84
N PHE A 211 3.81 -5.68 -12.51
CA PHE A 211 3.55 -5.69 -13.95
C PHE A 211 4.77 -5.32 -14.81
N GLY A 212 5.82 -4.76 -14.19
CA GLY A 212 7.11 -4.49 -14.84
C GLY A 212 6.99 -3.73 -16.15
N ASP A 213 7.41 -4.38 -17.23
CA ASP A 213 7.51 -3.79 -18.58
C ASP A 213 6.17 -3.50 -19.25
N LYS A 214 5.04 -3.88 -18.63
CA LYS A 214 3.72 -3.40 -19.10
C LYS A 214 3.53 -1.90 -18.87
N PHE A 215 4.23 -1.32 -17.89
CA PHE A 215 4.21 0.12 -17.66
C PHE A 215 5.01 0.86 -18.73
N SER A 216 4.37 1.83 -19.37
CA SER A 216 4.90 2.61 -20.49
C SER A 216 4.40 4.06 -20.39
N LYS A 217 4.85 4.93 -21.30
CA LYS A 217 4.34 6.30 -21.41
C LYS A 217 2.82 6.38 -21.56
N ASP A 218 2.24 5.46 -22.34
CA ASP A 218 0.79 5.46 -22.62
C ASP A 218 -0.02 4.76 -21.52
N LYS A 219 0.65 3.92 -20.72
CA LYS A 219 0.06 3.18 -19.59
C LYS A 219 0.98 3.26 -18.38
N PRO A 220 1.15 4.45 -17.78
CA PRO A 220 2.09 4.62 -16.69
C PRO A 220 1.55 4.03 -15.39
N PHE A 221 2.47 3.75 -14.46
CA PHE A 221 2.12 3.60 -13.06
C PHE A 221 1.83 4.99 -12.47
N ILE A 222 0.82 5.08 -11.63
CA ILE A 222 0.36 6.35 -11.07
C ILE A 222 0.80 6.46 -9.62
N ILE A 223 1.41 7.58 -9.25
CA ILE A 223 1.51 8.01 -7.86
C ILE A 223 0.46 9.10 -7.67
N ALA A 224 -0.46 8.89 -6.74
CA ALA A 224 -1.54 9.81 -6.42
C ALA A 224 -1.34 10.41 -5.02
N PRO A 225 -0.63 11.55 -4.91
CA PRO A 225 -0.65 12.36 -3.70
C PRO A 225 -2.06 12.86 -3.37
N ILE A 226 -2.49 12.65 -2.12
CA ILE A 226 -3.82 13.04 -1.65
C ILE A 226 -3.68 14.00 -0.48
N GLN A 227 -4.21 15.21 -0.64
CA GLN A 227 -4.26 16.22 0.42
C GLN A 227 -5.70 16.48 0.88
N MET A 228 -5.93 16.51 2.19
CA MET A 228 -7.16 17.04 2.77
C MET A 228 -7.09 18.57 2.85
N ILE A 229 -8.13 19.27 2.39
CA ILE A 229 -8.25 20.72 2.57
C ILE A 229 -8.73 20.99 3.99
N THR A 230 -7.81 21.36 4.87
CA THR A 230 -8.08 21.75 6.25
C THR A 230 -7.57 23.18 6.53
N ASN A 231 -7.95 23.74 7.68
CA ASN A 231 -7.38 24.99 8.17
C ASN A 231 -6.05 24.78 8.93
N GLU A 232 -5.62 23.53 9.11
CA GLU A 232 -4.39 23.19 9.82
C GLU A 232 -3.17 23.49 8.93
N LYS A 233 -2.17 24.16 9.49
CA LYS A 233 -0.93 24.46 8.78
C LYS A 233 0.05 23.30 8.92
N ARG A 234 -0.01 22.38 7.96
CA ARG A 234 0.97 21.30 7.75
C ARG A 234 1.62 21.46 6.38
N PRO A 235 2.61 22.36 6.22
CA PRO A 235 3.25 22.62 4.93
C PRO A 235 3.90 21.36 4.32
N ASP A 236 4.33 20.43 5.17
CA ASP A 236 4.87 19.12 4.79
C ASP A 236 3.82 18.17 4.19
N LEU A 237 2.53 18.44 4.42
CA LEU A 237 1.39 17.67 3.90
C LEU A 237 0.61 18.43 2.82
N GLU A 238 1.11 19.58 2.37
CA GLU A 238 0.52 20.28 1.24
C GLU A 238 0.80 19.54 -0.08
N LEU A 239 -0.16 19.57 -1.00
CA LEU A 239 -0.07 18.82 -2.26
C LEU A 239 1.22 19.10 -3.02
N GLN A 240 1.71 20.34 -3.00
CA GLN A 240 2.95 20.71 -3.67
C GLN A 240 4.18 20.01 -3.06
N ALA A 241 4.23 19.88 -1.73
CA ALA A 241 5.31 19.16 -1.04
C ALA A 241 5.23 17.65 -1.36
N LEU A 242 4.03 17.08 -1.29
CA LEU A 242 3.79 15.67 -1.59
C LEU A 242 4.15 15.32 -3.04
N GLU A 243 3.78 16.17 -4.00
CA GLU A 243 4.14 16.00 -5.41
C GLU A 243 5.64 16.13 -5.63
N ALA A 244 6.32 17.04 -4.93
CA ALA A 244 7.77 17.18 -5.03
C ALA A 244 8.49 15.93 -4.50
N GLU A 245 8.06 15.39 -3.35
CA GLU A 245 8.54 14.12 -2.79
C GLU A 245 8.32 12.98 -3.78
N ALA A 246 7.10 12.83 -4.30
CA ALA A 246 6.74 11.77 -5.25
C ALA A 246 7.52 11.88 -6.57
N ARG A 247 7.68 13.08 -7.14
CA ARG A 247 8.42 13.30 -8.39
C ARG A 247 9.89 12.96 -8.26
N ALA A 248 10.51 13.24 -7.11
CA ALA A 248 11.90 12.88 -6.86
C ALA A 248 12.11 11.35 -6.93
N ILE A 249 11.16 10.58 -6.42
CA ILE A 249 11.19 9.11 -6.41
C ILE A 249 10.78 8.53 -7.78
N ALA A 250 9.87 9.19 -8.51
CA ALA A 250 9.46 8.79 -9.86
C ALA A 250 10.51 9.07 -10.94
N ALA A 251 11.38 10.08 -10.75
CA ALA A 251 12.30 10.56 -11.77
C ALA A 251 13.15 9.48 -12.48
N PRO A 252 13.70 8.45 -11.79
CA PRO A 252 14.46 7.39 -12.45
C PRO A 252 13.66 6.54 -13.46
N PHE A 253 12.32 6.55 -13.38
CA PHE A 253 11.45 5.75 -14.23
C PHE A 253 10.94 6.51 -15.47
N GLY A 254 11.27 7.80 -15.60
CA GLY A 254 10.84 8.65 -16.73
C GLY A 254 9.33 8.64 -16.93
N ASP A 255 8.89 8.58 -18.19
CA ASP A 255 7.46 8.62 -18.56
C ASP A 255 6.67 7.34 -18.15
N ARG A 256 7.32 6.31 -17.59
CA ARG A 256 6.63 5.09 -17.12
C ARG A 256 5.91 5.30 -15.78
N VAL A 257 6.23 6.37 -15.06
CA VAL A 257 5.59 6.77 -13.79
C VAL A 257 5.12 8.20 -13.91
N ILE A 258 3.87 8.44 -13.56
CA ILE A 258 3.32 9.79 -13.48
C ILE A 258 2.90 10.12 -12.04
N VAL A 259 2.96 11.41 -11.71
CA VAL A 259 2.49 11.95 -10.43
C VAL A 259 1.31 12.85 -10.71
N GLU A 260 0.13 12.44 -10.23
CA GLU A 260 -1.12 13.17 -10.37
C GLU A 260 -1.79 13.34 -9.00
N GLY A 261 -1.51 14.46 -8.36
CA GLY A 261 -2.06 14.80 -7.06
C GLY A 261 -3.49 15.35 -7.15
N PHE A 262 -4.25 15.20 -6.06
CA PHE A 262 -5.52 15.90 -5.91
C PHE A 262 -5.77 16.32 -4.46
N ARG A 263 -6.70 17.28 -4.32
CA ARG A 263 -7.16 17.79 -3.03
C ARG A 263 -8.60 17.36 -2.82
N ILE A 264 -8.94 16.96 -1.61
CA ILE A 264 -10.31 16.64 -1.22
C ILE A 264 -10.78 17.62 -0.14
N LYS A 265 -12.06 18.00 -0.21
CA LYS A 265 -12.73 18.75 0.84
C LYS A 265 -13.76 17.83 1.49
N LYS A 266 -13.75 17.74 2.82
CA LYS A 266 -14.85 17.14 3.58
C LYS A 266 -16.06 18.06 3.62
#